data_AF-A0A493T5D1-F1
#
_entry.id   AF-A0A493T5D1-F1
#
_cell.length_a   1.000
_cell.length_b   1.000
_cell.length_c   1.000
_cell.angle_alpha   90.00
_cell.angle_beta   90.00
_cell.angle_gamma   90.00
#
_symmetry.space_group_name_H-M   'P 1'
#
loop_
_entity.id
_entity.type
_entity.pdbx_description
1 polymer ?
#
loop_
_entity_poly.entity_id
_entity_poly.type
_entity_poly.pdbx_seq_one_letter_code
_entity_poly.pdbx_strand_id
1 'polypeptide(L)'
;MAPQPPAPRQLSPPRRPPPPPPAPCQECAGGGPSPTPCTRRVWLPLLQLFKGCPRHVPRGRAMERLEVTETFAGIALPGHLHTKESLQFATTFPFRDTDVVIVTYPKSGTTWMQEILTLLYSRGDALPAKTIPNWERAPWLEQIHFRGALRDTATHRLITSHLPARVLAPLLQGSKAKVIYVARNPKDVVVSFYYFHRLAKFLPDPVSFDAFLQQFLEGTGKGWEVHYGSWFDHVKGWLGQRQLLDIFYITYEELHRDLRGTAQRLSTFLGCPLGPETLEALEQHCSFSAMRDNAMTNYTLIPREIMDHSQGKFMRKGEAAAPCLVLGMFPLPSPGPSCSLVALTPSFLRPSREQSPAQEKNKYLLQFPCRMRGVGQAAPCWWCRVPGSAMRYQGQIRAGTHPQGPYLGCG
;
A
#
# COMPACT_ATOMS: atom_id res chain seq x y z
N MET A 1 17.81 -70.55 29.23
CA MET A 1 17.73 -69.08 29.14
C MET A 1 16.29 -68.68 29.45
N ALA A 2 16.07 -68.07 30.62
CA ALA A 2 14.73 -67.67 31.09
C ALA A 2 14.25 -66.40 30.35
N PRO A 3 12.95 -66.24 30.08
CA PRO A 3 12.41 -65.07 29.40
C PRO A 3 12.33 -63.86 30.35
N GLN A 4 12.62 -62.66 29.83
CA GLN A 4 12.58 -61.42 30.60
C GLN A 4 11.15 -60.99 30.98
N PRO A 5 10.97 -60.33 32.15
CA PRO A 5 9.66 -59.82 32.57
C PRO A 5 9.25 -58.54 31.81
N PRO A 6 7.95 -58.26 31.67
CA PRO A 6 7.46 -57.09 30.95
C PRO A 6 7.66 -55.79 31.73
N ALA A 7 7.89 -54.69 30.99
CA ALA A 7 8.10 -53.35 31.54
C ALA A 7 6.82 -52.76 32.20
N PRO A 8 6.95 -51.94 33.25
CA PRO A 8 5.81 -51.38 33.98
C PRO A 8 5.06 -50.30 33.18
N ARG A 9 3.73 -50.33 33.25
CA ARG A 9 2.81 -49.32 32.66
C ARG A 9 3.00 -47.96 33.32
N GLN A 10 3.24 -46.91 32.54
CA GLN A 10 3.20 -45.52 33.01
C GLN A 10 1.75 -45.09 33.26
N LEU A 11 1.44 -44.71 34.50
CA LEU A 11 0.18 -44.07 34.88
C LEU A 11 0.21 -42.59 34.49
N SER A 12 -0.80 -42.12 33.75
CA SER A 12 -0.98 -40.70 33.45
C SER A 12 -1.45 -39.92 34.70
N PRO A 13 -1.00 -38.67 34.93
CA PRO A 13 -1.43 -37.88 36.08
C PRO A 13 -2.90 -37.45 35.96
N PRO A 14 -3.61 -37.22 37.09
CA PRO A 14 -5.03 -36.87 37.09
C PRO A 14 -5.27 -35.48 36.51
N ARG A 15 -6.33 -35.35 35.69
CA ARG A 15 -6.79 -34.07 35.13
C ARG A 15 -7.35 -33.18 36.24
N ARG A 16 -6.97 -31.90 36.26
CA ARG A 16 -7.56 -30.90 37.17
C ARG A 16 -9.02 -30.62 36.77
N PRO A 17 -9.94 -30.45 37.74
CA PRO A 17 -11.32 -30.05 37.46
C PRO A 17 -11.40 -28.59 36.96
N PRO A 18 -12.42 -28.25 36.15
CA PRO A 18 -12.63 -26.89 35.66
C PRO A 18 -13.06 -25.94 36.80
N PRO A 19 -12.78 -24.63 36.67
CA PRO A 19 -13.18 -23.63 37.66
C PRO A 19 -14.71 -23.47 37.70
N PRO A 20 -15.29 -23.11 38.86
CA PRO A 20 -16.73 -22.91 39.00
C PRO A 20 -17.21 -21.66 38.24
N PRO A 21 -18.48 -21.64 37.80
CA PRO A 21 -19.07 -20.48 37.13
C PRO A 21 -19.20 -19.29 38.09
N PRO A 22 -19.16 -18.04 37.58
CA PRO A 22 -19.32 -16.84 38.39
C PRO A 22 -20.73 -16.76 38.99
N ALA A 23 -20.81 -16.28 40.24
CA ALA A 23 -22.05 -16.13 40.99
C ALA A 23 -22.98 -15.07 40.35
N PRO A 24 -24.31 -15.26 40.40
CA PRO A 24 -25.26 -14.29 39.87
C PRO A 24 -25.35 -13.04 40.74
N CYS A 25 -25.37 -11.87 40.09
CA CYS A 25 -25.63 -10.57 40.73
C CYS A 25 -27.01 -10.54 41.37
N GLN A 26 -27.06 -10.26 42.67
CA GLN A 26 -28.28 -9.88 43.37
C GLN A 26 -28.62 -8.42 43.03
N GLU A 27 -29.60 -8.21 42.16
CA GLU A 27 -30.47 -7.04 42.16
C GLU A 27 -31.58 -7.27 41.13
N CYS A 28 -32.76 -7.66 41.62
CA CYS A 28 -34.10 -7.44 41.04
C CYS A 28 -35.10 -8.34 41.78
N ALA A 29 -35.54 -7.90 42.96
CA ALA A 29 -36.82 -8.33 43.53
C ALA A 29 -37.86 -7.23 43.22
N GLY A 30 -38.87 -7.54 42.41
CA GLY A 30 -39.96 -6.61 42.08
C GLY A 30 -40.78 -7.07 40.88
N GLY A 31 -41.93 -7.70 41.13
CA GLY A 31 -42.73 -8.42 40.13
C GLY A 31 -43.56 -7.58 39.14
N GLY A 32 -44.05 -8.27 38.09
CA GLY A 32 -45.38 -8.04 37.46
C GLY A 32 -45.43 -7.34 36.09
N PRO A 33 -46.46 -7.56 35.24
CA PRO A 33 -46.25 -8.18 33.92
C PRO A 33 -46.70 -7.41 32.66
N SER A 34 -45.98 -7.65 31.54
CA SER A 34 -46.41 -7.69 30.11
C SER A 34 -46.73 -6.37 29.35
N PRO A 35 -46.89 -6.36 28.00
CA PRO A 35 -45.78 -6.27 27.04
C PRO A 35 -45.95 -5.13 25.99
N THR A 36 -44.87 -4.49 25.56
CA THR A 36 -44.79 -3.79 24.25
C THR A 36 -43.31 -3.44 23.95
N PRO A 37 -42.78 -3.69 22.73
CA PRO A 37 -41.37 -3.41 22.44
C PRO A 37 -41.21 -1.95 22.03
N CYS A 38 -40.74 -1.11 22.96
CA CYS A 38 -40.29 0.24 22.66
C CYS A 38 -38.78 0.19 22.37
N THR A 39 -38.40 0.07 21.10
CA THR A 39 -37.00 0.22 20.65
C THR A 39 -36.61 1.69 20.69
N ARG A 40 -36.22 2.21 21.85
CA ARG A 40 -35.43 3.44 21.96
C ARG A 40 -34.71 3.48 23.30
N ARG A 41 -33.41 3.74 23.23
CA ARG A 41 -32.45 4.04 24.31
C ARG A 41 -31.85 2.82 25.03
N VAL A 42 -30.63 2.45 24.62
CA VAL A 42 -29.45 2.56 25.51
C VAL A 42 -28.23 2.85 24.63
N TRP A 43 -27.75 4.09 24.63
CA TRP A 43 -26.35 4.40 24.31
C TRP A 43 -25.90 5.53 25.22
N LEU A 44 -24.83 5.22 25.98
CA LEU A 44 -24.01 6.07 26.85
C LEU A 44 -24.57 6.42 28.26
N PRO A 45 -23.68 6.42 29.30
CA PRO A 45 -22.30 6.88 29.22
C PRO A 45 -21.21 5.85 29.56
N LEU A 46 -20.47 5.43 28.53
CA LEU A 46 -19.12 4.85 28.63
C LEU A 46 -18.12 5.99 28.83
N LEU A 47 -18.06 6.54 30.04
CA LEU A 47 -17.11 7.60 30.42
C LEU A 47 -16.20 7.23 31.61
N GLN A 48 -16.16 5.96 32.04
CA GLN A 48 -15.33 5.55 33.18
C GLN A 48 -14.43 4.31 32.99
N LEU A 49 -14.18 3.85 31.75
CA LEU A 49 -13.26 2.71 31.51
C LEU A 49 -11.97 3.06 30.74
N PHE A 50 -11.53 4.32 30.79
CA PHE A 50 -10.23 4.75 30.22
C PHE A 50 -9.12 4.93 31.29
N LYS A 51 -8.95 3.97 32.20
CA LYS A 51 -7.87 3.99 33.22
C LYS A 51 -6.86 2.83 33.12
N GLY A 52 -6.66 2.26 31.93
CA GLY A 52 -5.76 1.10 31.78
C GLY A 52 -4.88 1.04 30.54
N CYS A 53 -4.75 2.12 29.77
CA CYS A 53 -3.86 2.15 28.61
C CYS A 53 -2.60 2.95 28.98
N PRO A 54 -1.36 2.44 28.78
CA PRO A 54 -0.15 3.20 29.06
C PRO A 54 0.01 4.34 28.06
N ARG A 55 -0.75 5.41 28.26
CA ARG A 55 -0.57 6.71 27.62
C ARG A 55 0.49 7.47 28.39
N HIS A 56 1.76 7.19 28.11
CA HIS A 56 2.81 8.20 28.18
C HIS A 56 4.13 7.60 27.67
N VAL A 57 4.42 7.85 26.39
CA VAL A 57 5.81 8.12 26.02
C VAL A 57 6.09 9.55 26.51
N PRO A 58 7.11 9.79 27.36
CA PRO A 58 7.46 11.15 27.76
C PRO A 58 7.71 12.00 26.52
N ARG A 59 7.13 13.20 26.44
CA ARG A 59 7.23 14.11 25.26
C ARG A 59 8.68 14.32 24.79
N GLY A 60 9.67 14.21 25.67
CA GLY A 60 11.09 14.31 25.33
C GLY A 60 11.66 13.15 24.50
N ARG A 61 11.12 11.93 24.63
CA ARG A 61 11.68 10.72 23.98
C ARG A 61 11.26 10.54 22.53
N ALA A 62 10.11 11.11 22.13
CA ALA A 62 9.58 11.00 20.76
C ALA A 62 10.36 11.87 19.76
N MET A 63 10.93 12.98 20.21
CA MET A 63 11.72 13.92 19.39
C MET A 63 13.16 13.45 19.14
N GLU A 64 13.67 12.55 19.97
CA GLU A 64 15.07 12.11 19.99
C GLU A 64 15.47 11.27 18.76
N ARG A 65 14.50 10.81 17.97
CA ARG A 65 14.71 9.85 16.87
C ARG A 65 14.32 10.36 15.48
N LEU A 66 14.10 11.66 15.31
CA LEU A 66 13.76 12.24 14.00
C LEU A 66 14.87 12.04 12.96
N GLU A 67 16.13 12.17 13.37
CA GLU A 67 17.31 12.01 12.50
C GLU A 67 17.81 10.56 12.39
N VAL A 68 17.20 9.63 13.14
CA VAL A 68 17.65 8.23 13.15
C VAL A 68 17.17 7.55 11.87
N THR A 69 18.06 6.81 11.21
CA THR A 69 17.70 5.91 10.10
C THR A 69 17.98 4.47 10.54
N GLU A 70 16.96 3.61 10.47
CA GLU A 70 17.09 2.18 10.69
C GLU A 70 17.35 1.47 9.35
N THR A 71 18.28 0.52 9.33
CA THR A 71 18.49 -0.36 8.16
C THR A 71 17.88 -1.72 8.43
N PHE A 72 16.99 -2.17 7.55
CA PHE A 72 16.32 -3.45 7.70
C PHE A 72 16.01 -4.06 6.34
N ALA A 73 16.28 -5.36 6.18
CA ALA A 73 16.12 -6.08 4.91
C ALA A 73 16.75 -5.37 3.69
N GLY A 74 17.87 -4.67 3.90
CA GLY A 74 18.60 -3.92 2.87
C GLY A 74 17.91 -2.63 2.41
N ILE A 75 17.06 -2.01 3.24
CA ILE A 75 16.47 -0.68 2.99
C ILE A 75 16.59 0.21 4.23
N ALA A 76 16.76 1.52 4.01
CA ALA A 76 16.62 2.57 5.02
C ALA A 76 15.15 2.85 5.39
N LEU A 77 14.87 3.02 6.69
CA LEU A 77 13.54 3.32 7.26
C LEU A 77 13.66 4.41 8.34
N PRO A 78 12.71 5.36 8.45
CA PRO A 78 12.83 6.47 9.39
C PRO A 78 12.68 5.99 10.84
N GLY A 79 13.70 6.21 11.66
CA GLY A 79 13.83 5.70 13.03
C GLY A 79 12.87 6.32 14.05
N HIS A 80 12.23 7.44 13.71
CA HIS A 80 11.12 7.99 14.50
C HIS A 80 9.88 7.09 14.45
N LEU A 81 9.64 6.43 13.31
CA LEU A 81 8.49 5.55 13.11
C LEU A 81 8.83 4.08 13.35
N HIS A 82 10.10 3.70 13.22
CA HIS A 82 10.57 2.31 13.27
C HIS A 82 11.68 2.14 14.30
N THR A 83 11.70 0.99 14.98
CA THR A 83 12.86 0.50 15.73
C THR A 83 13.22 -0.88 15.24
N LYS A 84 14.42 -1.37 15.61
CA LYS A 84 14.81 -2.76 15.32
C LYS A 84 13.77 -3.74 15.86
N GLU A 85 13.19 -3.48 17.03
CA GLU A 85 12.16 -4.32 17.63
C GLU A 85 10.85 -4.29 16.85
N SER A 86 10.39 -3.12 16.38
CA SER A 86 9.15 -3.04 15.59
C SER A 86 9.31 -3.72 14.22
N LEU A 87 10.50 -3.61 13.63
CA LEU A 87 10.83 -4.25 12.36
C LEU A 87 10.98 -5.77 12.50
N GLN A 88 11.62 -6.25 13.56
CA GLN A 88 11.68 -7.68 13.88
C GLN A 88 10.29 -8.25 14.16
N PHE A 89 9.45 -7.52 14.90
CA PHE A 89 8.07 -7.92 15.15
C PHE A 89 7.28 -8.09 13.84
N ALA A 90 7.46 -7.20 12.86
CA ALA A 90 6.81 -7.34 11.55
C ALA A 90 7.18 -8.65 10.82
N THR A 91 8.36 -9.24 11.09
CA THR A 91 8.78 -10.54 10.50
C THR A 91 8.24 -11.78 11.20
N THR A 92 7.57 -11.59 12.34
CA THR A 92 7.01 -12.69 13.14
C THR A 92 5.52 -12.48 13.41
N PHE A 93 4.89 -11.52 12.74
CA PHE A 93 3.50 -11.18 12.95
C PHE A 93 2.56 -12.33 12.54
N PRO A 94 1.68 -12.80 13.44
CA PRO A 94 0.74 -13.87 13.14
C PRO A 94 -0.46 -13.32 12.37
N PHE A 95 -0.39 -13.36 11.04
CA PHE A 95 -1.53 -13.06 10.18
C PHE A 95 -2.66 -14.07 10.41
N ARG A 96 -3.89 -13.57 10.40
CA ARG A 96 -5.13 -14.35 10.44
C ARG A 96 -5.69 -14.46 9.03
N ASP A 97 -6.44 -15.53 8.78
CA ASP A 97 -7.15 -15.74 7.51
C ASP A 97 -8.13 -14.61 7.14
N THR A 98 -8.60 -13.83 8.13
CA THR A 98 -9.52 -12.72 7.93
C THR A 98 -8.84 -11.34 7.89
N ASP A 99 -7.51 -11.28 7.97
CA ASP A 99 -6.79 -10.02 7.86
C ASP A 99 -6.85 -9.46 6.43
N VAL A 100 -6.84 -8.13 6.34
CA VAL A 100 -6.71 -7.42 5.07
C VAL A 100 -5.51 -6.48 5.16
N VAL A 101 -4.55 -6.70 4.26
CA VAL A 101 -3.27 -6.01 4.27
C VAL A 101 -3.17 -5.05 3.09
N ILE A 102 -3.18 -3.75 3.38
CA ILE A 102 -2.97 -2.67 2.42
C ILE A 102 -1.46 -2.50 2.25
N VAL A 103 -0.94 -2.81 1.06
CA VAL A 103 0.47 -2.66 0.75
C VAL A 103 0.68 -1.67 -0.38
N THR A 104 1.58 -0.73 -0.17
CA THR A 104 1.89 0.31 -1.15
C THR A 104 3.35 0.72 -1.03
N TYR A 105 3.98 1.17 -2.11
CA TYR A 105 5.15 2.03 -1.93
C TYR A 105 4.69 3.38 -1.37
N PRO A 106 5.44 4.07 -0.49
CA PRO A 106 5.04 5.36 0.04
C PRO A 106 4.53 6.32 -1.04
N LYS A 107 3.49 7.09 -0.69
CA LYS A 107 2.87 8.11 -1.56
C LYS A 107 2.11 7.57 -2.80
N SER A 108 1.82 6.28 -2.84
CA SER A 108 1.05 5.64 -3.91
C SER A 108 -0.48 5.63 -3.71
N GLY A 109 -1.01 6.30 -2.67
CA GLY A 109 -2.45 6.36 -2.41
C GLY A 109 -2.94 5.52 -1.22
N THR A 110 -2.05 5.16 -0.30
CA THR A 110 -2.35 4.37 0.91
C THR A 110 -3.52 4.93 1.71
N THR A 111 -3.49 6.23 2.01
CA THR A 111 -4.55 6.91 2.77
C THR A 111 -5.92 6.83 2.09
N TRP A 112 -5.94 6.87 0.75
CA TRP A 112 -7.18 6.74 -0.01
C TRP A 112 -7.78 5.34 0.14
N MET A 113 -6.95 4.30 0.01
CA MET A 113 -7.37 2.92 0.21
C MET A 113 -7.82 2.66 1.64
N GLN A 114 -7.14 3.23 2.65
CA GLN A 114 -7.56 3.14 4.05
C GLN A 114 -8.97 3.71 4.27
N GLU A 115 -9.28 4.83 3.62
CA GLU A 115 -10.61 5.46 3.71
C GLU A 115 -11.69 4.62 3.03
N ILE A 116 -11.42 4.13 1.81
CA ILE A 116 -12.32 3.25 1.07
C ILE A 116 -12.65 2.00 1.90
N LEU A 117 -11.63 1.33 2.44
CA LEU A 117 -11.83 0.11 3.22
C LEU A 117 -12.57 0.37 4.54
N THR A 118 -12.34 1.52 5.17
CA THR A 118 -13.08 1.91 6.38
C THR A 118 -14.57 1.99 6.08
N LEU A 119 -14.96 2.69 5.01
CA LEU A 119 -16.38 2.83 4.65
C LEU A 119 -16.99 1.51 4.16
N LEU A 120 -16.22 0.69 3.44
CA LEU A 120 -16.67 -0.65 3.03
C LEU A 120 -16.98 -1.54 4.24
N TYR A 121 -16.06 -1.62 5.21
CA TYR A 121 -16.24 -2.46 6.40
C TYR A 121 -17.26 -1.89 7.40
N SER A 122 -17.45 -0.57 7.40
CA SER A 122 -18.49 0.11 8.18
C SER A 122 -19.84 0.19 7.45
N ARG A 123 -19.98 -0.43 6.27
CA ARG A 123 -21.22 -0.44 5.47
C ARG A 123 -21.78 0.96 5.21
N GLY A 124 -20.89 1.90 4.89
CA GLY A 124 -21.24 3.30 4.64
C GLY A 124 -21.32 4.20 5.87
N ASP A 125 -21.25 3.65 7.10
CA ASP A 125 -21.16 4.48 8.30
C ASP A 125 -19.84 5.26 8.32
N ALA A 126 -19.94 6.58 8.16
CA ALA A 126 -18.81 7.49 8.15
C ALA A 126 -18.31 7.86 9.56
N LEU A 127 -18.98 7.45 10.63
CA LEU A 127 -18.59 7.79 11.99
C LEU A 127 -17.14 7.41 12.31
N PRO A 128 -16.65 6.18 12.00
CA PRO A 128 -15.24 5.84 12.22
C PRO A 128 -14.28 6.73 11.41
N ALA A 129 -14.62 7.03 10.15
CA ALA A 129 -13.82 7.90 9.28
C ALA A 129 -13.74 9.35 9.78
N LYS A 130 -14.75 9.82 10.53
CA LYS A 130 -14.84 11.19 11.08
C LYS A 130 -14.30 11.32 12.51
N THR A 131 -14.14 10.21 13.24
CA THR A 131 -13.79 10.24 14.67
C THR A 131 -12.48 9.54 15.01
N ILE A 132 -11.98 8.66 14.15
CA ILE A 132 -10.77 7.88 14.40
C ILE A 132 -9.74 8.19 13.29
N PRO A 133 -8.51 8.60 13.64
CA PRO A 133 -7.46 8.81 12.65
C PRO A 133 -7.19 7.57 11.79
N ASN A 134 -6.88 7.76 10.51
CA ASN A 134 -6.65 6.65 9.58
C ASN A 134 -5.51 5.72 10.02
N TRP A 135 -4.47 6.24 10.68
CA TRP A 135 -3.37 5.44 11.24
C TRP A 135 -3.76 4.58 12.46
N GLU A 136 -4.91 4.83 13.08
CA GLU A 136 -5.48 3.93 14.09
C GLU A 136 -6.50 2.95 13.49
N ARG A 137 -7.17 3.33 12.39
CA ARG A 137 -8.12 2.45 11.69
C ARG A 137 -7.41 1.33 10.93
N ALA A 138 -6.26 1.63 10.32
CA ALA A 138 -5.46 0.70 9.55
C ALA A 138 -3.96 0.92 9.85
N PRO A 139 -3.46 0.53 11.03
CA PRO A 139 -2.11 0.85 11.47
C PRO A 139 -1.03 0.15 10.63
N TRP A 140 0.16 0.75 10.56
CA TRP A 140 1.30 0.21 9.81
C TRP A 140 2.02 -0.86 10.62
N LEU A 141 2.12 -2.08 10.08
CA LEU A 141 2.71 -3.25 10.74
C LEU A 141 4.12 -3.01 11.29
N GLU A 142 4.95 -2.33 10.51
CA GLU A 142 6.36 -2.09 10.81
C GLU A 142 6.62 -0.97 11.84
N GLN A 143 5.60 -0.20 12.22
CA GLN A 143 5.76 0.97 13.08
C GLN A 143 5.68 0.66 14.57
N ILE A 144 6.35 1.48 15.39
CA ILE A 144 6.41 1.36 16.86
C ILE A 144 5.02 1.28 17.49
N HIS A 145 4.06 2.05 16.97
CA HIS A 145 2.72 2.17 17.55
C HIS A 145 1.76 1.05 17.14
N PHE A 146 2.15 0.17 16.20
CA PHE A 146 1.27 -0.84 15.62
C PHE A 146 0.57 -1.70 16.67
N ARG A 147 1.32 -2.23 17.64
CA ARG A 147 0.79 -3.15 18.66
C ARG A 147 -0.27 -2.50 19.56
N GLY A 148 -0.15 -1.19 19.82
CA GLY A 148 -1.13 -0.44 20.60
C GLY A 148 -2.32 0.04 19.78
N ALA A 149 -2.13 0.23 18.47
CA ALA A 149 -3.17 0.74 17.56
C ALA A 149 -4.03 -0.36 16.93
N LEU A 150 -3.47 -1.56 16.74
CA LEU A 150 -4.19 -2.68 16.13
C LEU A 150 -5.39 -3.06 17.00
N ARG A 151 -6.59 -2.75 16.50
CA ARG A 151 -7.83 -3.13 17.16
C ARG A 151 -8.14 -4.58 16.85
N ASP A 152 -8.21 -5.39 17.90
CA ASP A 152 -8.66 -6.78 17.75
C ASP A 152 -10.18 -6.80 17.56
N THR A 153 -10.61 -6.75 16.31
CA THR A 153 -12.01 -6.90 15.94
C THR A 153 -12.34 -8.37 15.70
N ALA A 154 -13.57 -8.78 16.02
CA ALA A 154 -14.02 -10.16 15.82
C ALA A 154 -14.05 -10.63 14.35
N THR A 155 -13.95 -9.71 13.37
CA THR A 155 -14.11 -10.04 11.95
C THR A 155 -12.83 -9.77 11.14
N HIS A 156 -12.45 -8.52 10.90
CA HIS A 156 -11.35 -8.17 9.99
C HIS A 156 -10.43 -7.11 10.58
N ARG A 157 -9.12 -7.40 10.64
CA ARG A 157 -8.11 -6.40 10.98
C ARG A 157 -7.60 -5.74 9.69
N LEU A 158 -7.74 -4.43 9.61
CA LEU A 158 -7.09 -3.65 8.56
C LEU A 158 -5.64 -3.37 8.98
N ILE A 159 -4.69 -3.80 8.17
CA ILE A 159 -3.26 -3.65 8.42
C ILE A 159 -2.66 -2.93 7.22
N THR A 160 -1.78 -1.96 7.45
CA THR A 160 -1.06 -1.27 6.38
C THR A 160 0.41 -1.67 6.42
N SER A 161 1.09 -1.66 5.27
CA SER A 161 2.55 -1.76 5.24
C SER A 161 3.16 -1.11 3.99
N HIS A 162 4.39 -0.65 4.15
CA HIS A 162 5.30 -0.25 3.07
C HIS A 162 6.48 -1.22 2.91
N LEU A 163 6.44 -2.38 3.58
CA LEU A 163 7.52 -3.36 3.49
C LEU A 163 7.52 -4.08 2.13
N PRO A 164 8.70 -4.42 1.60
CA PRO A 164 8.81 -5.12 0.33
C PRO A 164 8.32 -6.56 0.45
N ALA A 165 7.85 -7.12 -0.68
CA ALA A 165 7.31 -8.47 -0.75
C ALA A 165 8.24 -9.55 -0.18
N ARG A 166 9.57 -9.41 -0.37
CA ARG A 166 10.57 -10.35 0.17
C ARG A 166 10.50 -10.52 1.70
N VAL A 167 9.97 -9.52 2.41
CA VAL A 167 9.79 -9.55 3.87
C VAL A 167 8.43 -10.16 4.21
N LEU A 168 7.34 -9.65 3.64
CA LEU A 168 5.98 -10.01 4.08
C LEU A 168 5.37 -11.22 3.38
N ALA A 169 5.72 -11.46 2.11
CA ALA A 169 5.09 -12.53 1.33
C ALA A 169 5.26 -13.93 1.96
N PRO A 170 6.43 -14.31 2.52
CA PRO A 170 6.58 -15.60 3.18
C PRO A 170 5.62 -15.80 4.37
N LEU A 171 5.33 -14.74 5.13
CA LEU A 171 4.40 -14.81 6.26
C LEU A 171 2.95 -14.94 5.77
N LEU A 172 2.60 -14.16 4.75
CA LEU A 172 1.24 -14.12 4.20
C LEU A 172 0.85 -15.45 3.55
N GLN A 173 1.81 -16.16 2.93
CA GLN A 173 1.60 -17.51 2.38
C GLN A 173 1.15 -18.54 3.42
N GLY A 174 1.45 -18.30 4.71
CA GLY A 174 0.99 -19.15 5.82
C GLY A 174 -0.46 -18.90 6.25
N SER A 175 -1.17 -18.00 5.60
CA SER A 175 -2.54 -17.59 5.94
C SER A 175 -3.40 -17.38 4.69
N LYS A 176 -4.70 -17.17 4.87
CA LYS A 176 -5.62 -16.71 3.81
C LYS A 176 -5.85 -15.21 3.83
N ALA A 177 -4.99 -14.45 4.49
CA ALA A 177 -5.08 -12.99 4.54
C ALA A 177 -5.11 -12.40 3.12
N LYS A 178 -5.99 -11.44 2.91
CA LYS A 178 -6.16 -10.78 1.62
C LYS A 178 -5.20 -9.60 1.51
N VAL A 179 -4.52 -9.47 0.38
CA VAL A 179 -3.58 -8.36 0.13
C VAL A 179 -4.18 -7.41 -0.88
N ILE A 180 -4.18 -6.11 -0.58
CA ILE A 180 -4.51 -5.05 -1.53
C ILE A 180 -3.22 -4.30 -1.85
N TYR A 181 -2.72 -4.44 -3.07
CA TYR A 181 -1.53 -3.72 -3.52
C TYR A 181 -1.92 -2.51 -4.39
N VAL A 182 -1.61 -1.30 -3.93
CA VAL A 182 -1.81 -0.07 -4.72
C VAL A 182 -0.48 0.43 -5.29
N ALA A 183 -0.39 0.44 -6.61
CA ALA A 183 0.71 1.05 -7.35
C ALA A 183 0.34 2.47 -7.82
N ARG A 184 1.33 3.29 -8.12
CA ARG A 184 1.14 4.60 -8.74
C ARG A 184 2.29 4.87 -9.71
N ASN A 185 2.04 5.64 -10.76
CA ASN A 185 3.07 6.07 -11.71
C ASN A 185 4.29 6.64 -10.96
N PRO A 186 5.51 6.14 -11.22
CA PRO A 186 6.70 6.56 -10.47
C PRO A 186 7.00 8.06 -10.60
N LYS A 187 6.60 8.69 -11.71
CA LYS A 187 6.76 10.14 -11.92
C LYS A 187 5.93 10.95 -10.92
N ASP A 188 4.73 10.49 -10.61
CA ASP A 188 3.87 11.15 -9.62
C ASP A 188 4.30 10.81 -8.19
N VAL A 189 4.79 9.58 -7.98
CA VAL A 189 5.35 9.14 -6.69
C VAL A 189 6.54 10.01 -6.30
N VAL A 190 7.55 10.19 -7.17
CA VAL A 190 8.75 10.96 -6.82
C VAL A 190 8.43 12.42 -6.49
N VAL A 191 7.51 13.05 -7.23
CA VAL A 191 7.04 14.41 -6.91
C VAL A 191 6.34 14.45 -5.56
N SER A 192 5.40 13.54 -5.32
CA SER A 192 4.67 13.46 -4.04
C SER A 192 5.61 13.18 -2.87
N PHE A 193 6.65 12.37 -3.08
CA PHE A 193 7.59 11.97 -2.05
C PHE A 193 8.60 13.07 -1.74
N TYR A 194 9.05 13.82 -2.74
CA TYR A 194 9.87 15.03 -2.55
C TYR A 194 9.18 16.03 -1.61
N TYR A 195 7.93 16.40 -1.90
CA TYR A 195 7.19 17.33 -1.03
C TYR A 195 6.88 16.73 0.35
N PHE A 196 6.75 15.41 0.44
CA PHE A 196 6.56 14.75 1.73
C PHE A 196 7.83 14.79 2.59
N HIS A 197 9.03 14.65 2.02
CA HIS A 197 10.28 14.81 2.77
C HIS A 197 10.45 16.24 3.31
N ARG A 198 10.05 17.26 2.54
CA ARG A 198 10.07 18.66 3.02
C ARG A 198 9.09 18.90 4.18
N LEU A 199 7.99 18.15 4.20
CA LEU A 199 6.91 18.27 5.18
C LEU A 199 7.19 17.48 6.47
N ALA A 200 7.67 16.25 6.35
CA ALA A 200 7.86 15.31 7.45
C ALA A 200 9.26 15.40 8.04
N LYS A 201 9.38 15.86 9.29
CA LYS A 201 10.67 16.13 9.97
C LYS A 201 11.46 14.88 10.34
N PHE A 202 10.84 13.71 10.26
CA PHE A 202 11.53 12.42 10.43
C PHE A 202 12.12 11.86 9.13
N LEU A 203 12.05 12.62 8.04
CA LEU A 203 12.69 12.30 6.77
C LEU A 203 13.76 13.35 6.48
N PRO A 204 14.87 12.98 5.82
CA PRO A 204 15.90 13.94 5.45
C PRO A 204 15.38 14.97 4.46
N ASP A 205 15.66 16.25 4.71
CA ASP A 205 15.22 17.33 3.83
C ASP A 205 15.95 17.24 2.47
N PRO A 206 15.22 17.20 1.34
CA PRO A 206 15.85 17.07 0.03
C PRO A 206 16.51 18.37 -0.41
N VAL A 207 17.80 18.31 -0.77
CA VAL A 207 18.59 19.45 -1.24
C VAL A 207 17.97 20.11 -2.48
N SER A 208 17.62 19.31 -3.49
CA SER A 208 16.95 19.75 -4.71
C SER A 208 16.08 18.63 -5.28
N PHE A 209 15.14 18.98 -6.17
CA PHE A 209 14.31 17.96 -6.82
C PHE A 209 15.15 17.03 -7.71
N ASP A 210 16.13 17.56 -8.44
CA ASP A 210 16.98 16.75 -9.33
C ASP A 210 17.83 15.74 -8.56
N ALA A 211 18.42 16.18 -7.44
CA ALA A 211 19.18 15.29 -6.56
C ALA A 211 18.27 14.20 -5.96
N PHE A 212 17.07 14.59 -5.50
CA PHE A 212 16.09 13.64 -4.99
C PHE A 212 15.62 12.65 -6.06
N LEU A 213 15.42 13.10 -7.30
CA LEU A 213 15.06 12.25 -8.43
C LEU A 213 16.16 11.23 -8.73
N GLN A 214 17.44 11.65 -8.73
CA GLN A 214 18.57 10.73 -8.89
C GLN A 214 18.56 9.65 -7.80
N GLN A 215 18.43 10.04 -6.54
CA GLN A 215 18.36 9.10 -5.41
C GLN A 215 17.17 8.14 -5.54
N PHE A 216 16.01 8.64 -5.97
CA PHE A 216 14.82 7.82 -6.18
C PHE A 216 15.01 6.78 -7.31
N LEU A 217 15.72 7.15 -8.38
CA LEU A 217 16.02 6.25 -9.50
C LEU A 217 17.08 5.20 -9.15
N GLU A 218 18.09 5.58 -8.36
CA GLU A 218 19.15 4.69 -7.89
C GLU A 218 18.62 3.67 -6.86
N GLY A 219 17.69 4.09 -5.99
CA GLY A 219 16.89 3.23 -5.13
C GLY A 219 17.63 2.62 -3.93
N THR A 220 18.83 2.06 -4.14
CA THR A 220 19.75 1.52 -3.12
C THR A 220 21.19 1.59 -3.63
N GLY A 221 22.04 2.43 -3.02
CA GLY A 221 23.44 2.57 -3.43
C GLY A 221 24.20 3.73 -2.76
N LYS A 222 25.45 3.44 -2.33
CA LYS A 222 26.50 4.32 -1.76
C LYS A 222 26.09 5.73 -1.33
N GLY A 223 25.74 5.85 -0.05
CA GLY A 223 25.91 7.09 0.74
C GLY A 223 24.63 7.83 1.10
N TRP A 224 23.53 7.65 0.35
CA TRP A 224 22.23 8.25 0.69
C TRP A 224 21.08 7.46 0.07
N GLU A 225 20.32 6.73 0.89
CA GLU A 225 19.20 5.91 0.42
C GLU A 225 17.87 6.66 0.60
N VAL A 226 17.03 6.66 -0.43
CA VAL A 226 15.62 7.05 -0.25
C VAL A 226 14.97 6.04 0.68
N HIS A 227 14.34 6.55 1.73
CA HIS A 227 13.61 5.71 2.68
C HIS A 227 12.61 4.79 1.95
N TYR A 228 12.51 3.55 2.43
CA TYR A 228 11.74 2.44 1.83
C TYR A 228 12.35 1.83 0.55
N GLY A 229 13.51 2.31 0.11
CA GLY A 229 14.30 1.74 -0.99
C GLY A 229 13.72 1.98 -2.39
N SER A 230 14.14 1.13 -3.34
CA SER A 230 13.77 1.20 -4.76
C SER A 230 12.27 0.98 -5.00
N TRP A 231 11.59 1.97 -5.55
CA TRP A 231 10.21 1.84 -6.04
C TRP A 231 10.07 0.71 -7.07
N PHE A 232 11.05 0.57 -7.96
CA PHE A 232 11.04 -0.44 -9.02
C PHE A 232 11.05 -1.84 -8.43
N ASP A 233 11.92 -2.09 -7.45
CA ASP A 233 12.01 -3.41 -6.81
C ASP A 233 10.82 -3.68 -5.92
N HIS A 234 10.28 -2.66 -5.26
CA HIS A 234 9.05 -2.79 -4.48
C HIS A 234 7.87 -3.25 -5.36
N VAL A 235 7.62 -2.56 -6.47
CA VAL A 235 6.53 -2.89 -7.41
C VAL A 235 6.75 -4.24 -8.07
N LYS A 236 7.94 -4.50 -8.63
CA LYS A 236 8.26 -5.80 -9.24
C LYS A 236 8.11 -6.94 -8.24
N GLY A 237 8.58 -6.75 -7.01
CA GLY A 237 8.52 -7.75 -5.94
C GLY A 237 7.09 -8.18 -5.63
N TRP A 238 6.21 -7.21 -5.37
CA TRP A 238 4.80 -7.47 -5.08
C TRP A 238 4.02 -8.01 -6.29
N LEU A 239 4.28 -7.51 -7.49
CA LEU A 239 3.72 -8.07 -8.72
C LEU A 239 4.11 -9.55 -8.93
N GLY A 240 5.34 -9.91 -8.56
CA GLY A 240 5.83 -11.29 -8.62
C GLY A 240 5.13 -12.26 -7.67
N GLN A 241 4.39 -11.77 -6.67
CA GLN A 241 3.66 -12.61 -5.71
C GLN A 241 2.22 -12.93 -6.11
N ARG A 242 1.72 -12.40 -7.23
CA ARG A 242 0.31 -12.56 -7.65
C ARG A 242 -0.16 -14.00 -7.87
N GLN A 243 0.76 -14.93 -8.10
CA GLN A 243 0.44 -16.36 -8.27
C GLN A 243 0.49 -17.14 -6.94
N LEU A 244 1.07 -16.55 -5.89
CA LEU A 244 1.31 -17.20 -4.59
C LEU A 244 0.40 -16.66 -3.49
N LEU A 245 -0.13 -15.45 -3.67
CA LEU A 245 -0.95 -14.74 -2.70
C LEU A 245 -2.26 -14.27 -3.34
N ASP A 246 -3.31 -14.13 -2.52
CA ASP A 246 -4.56 -13.51 -2.93
C ASP A 246 -4.40 -11.98 -2.95
N ILE A 247 -3.92 -11.45 -4.08
CA ILE A 247 -3.60 -10.03 -4.25
C ILE A 247 -4.63 -9.33 -5.15
N PHE A 248 -5.36 -8.38 -4.57
CA PHE A 248 -6.06 -7.35 -5.32
C PHE A 248 -5.07 -6.27 -5.73
N TYR A 249 -4.67 -6.28 -7.00
CA TYR A 249 -3.83 -5.23 -7.56
C TYR A 249 -4.67 -4.11 -8.16
N ILE A 250 -4.31 -2.87 -7.83
CA ILE A 250 -4.87 -1.69 -8.47
C ILE A 250 -3.86 -0.56 -8.58
N THR A 251 -4.07 0.33 -9.53
CA THR A 251 -3.30 1.57 -9.66
C THR A 251 -4.08 2.76 -9.10
N TYR A 252 -3.36 3.76 -8.59
CA TYR A 252 -3.93 5.05 -8.17
C TYR A 252 -4.71 5.72 -9.31
N GLU A 253 -4.22 5.54 -10.54
CA GLU A 253 -4.83 6.06 -11.76
C GLU A 253 -6.17 5.36 -12.09
N GLU A 254 -6.30 4.06 -11.84
CA GLU A 254 -7.58 3.34 -11.94
C GLU A 254 -8.57 3.82 -10.86
N LEU A 255 -8.12 3.98 -9.61
CA LEU A 255 -8.93 4.52 -8.51
C LEU A 255 -9.49 5.91 -8.86
N HIS A 256 -8.66 6.76 -9.46
CA HIS A 256 -9.07 8.10 -9.89
C HIS A 256 -10.02 8.07 -11.10
N ARG A 257 -9.89 7.09 -11.99
CA ARG A 257 -10.74 6.97 -13.18
C ARG A 257 -12.15 6.48 -12.84
N ASP A 258 -12.24 5.47 -11.99
CA ASP A 258 -13.51 4.81 -11.67
C ASP A 258 -13.51 4.26 -10.23
N LEU A 259 -13.86 5.13 -9.28
CA LEU A 259 -14.01 4.74 -7.88
C LEU A 259 -15.13 3.73 -7.68
N ARG A 260 -16.25 3.88 -8.39
CA ARG A 260 -17.45 3.04 -8.25
C ARG A 260 -17.19 1.61 -8.71
N GLY A 261 -16.66 1.42 -9.91
CA GLY A 261 -16.28 0.10 -10.42
C GLY A 261 -15.15 -0.51 -9.60
N THR A 262 -14.23 0.30 -9.08
CA THR A 262 -13.21 -0.18 -8.13
C THR A 262 -13.82 -0.69 -6.84
N ALA A 263 -14.77 0.04 -6.24
CA ALA A 263 -15.45 -0.37 -5.02
C ALA A 263 -16.21 -1.68 -5.20
N GLN A 264 -16.85 -1.87 -6.35
CA GLN A 264 -17.52 -3.13 -6.71
C GLN A 264 -16.53 -4.30 -6.76
N ARG A 265 -15.40 -4.13 -7.48
CA ARG A 265 -14.35 -5.15 -7.57
C ARG A 265 -13.74 -5.46 -6.20
N LEU A 266 -13.49 -4.45 -5.37
CA LEU A 266 -13.01 -4.61 -3.99
C LEU A 266 -14.03 -5.36 -3.13
N SER A 267 -15.31 -5.03 -3.24
CA SER A 267 -16.39 -5.71 -2.52
C SER A 267 -16.45 -7.19 -2.86
N THR A 268 -16.37 -7.54 -4.15
CA THR A 268 -16.29 -8.95 -4.60
C THR A 268 -15.05 -9.63 -4.05
N PHE A 269 -13.87 -9.00 -4.19
CA PHE A 269 -12.61 -9.54 -3.70
C PHE A 269 -12.63 -9.78 -2.19
N LEU A 270 -13.13 -8.84 -1.40
CA LEU A 270 -13.19 -8.93 0.05
C LEU A 270 -14.33 -9.82 0.55
N GLY A 271 -15.36 -10.05 -0.28
CA GLY A 271 -16.57 -10.77 0.12
C GLY A 271 -17.48 -9.95 1.04
N CYS A 272 -17.44 -8.62 0.93
CA CYS A 272 -18.31 -7.74 1.71
C CYS A 272 -19.46 -7.18 0.84
N PRO A 273 -20.72 -7.17 1.29
CA PRO A 273 -21.81 -6.60 0.51
C PRO A 273 -21.64 -5.10 0.25
N LEU A 274 -21.78 -4.68 -1.00
CA LEU A 274 -21.79 -3.28 -1.39
C LEU A 274 -23.23 -2.82 -1.68
N GLY A 275 -23.85 -2.17 -0.69
CA GLY A 275 -25.16 -1.55 -0.84
C GLY A 275 -25.09 -0.15 -1.47
N PRO A 276 -26.23 0.40 -1.93
CA PRO A 276 -26.32 1.76 -2.46
C PRO A 276 -25.80 2.82 -1.47
N GLU A 277 -26.14 2.68 -0.19
CA GLU A 277 -25.72 3.60 0.89
C GLU A 277 -24.18 3.61 1.05
N THR A 278 -23.55 2.43 1.06
CA THR A 278 -22.09 2.34 1.13
C THR A 278 -21.44 3.00 -0.08
N LEU A 279 -22.02 2.83 -1.27
CA LEU A 279 -21.47 3.40 -2.49
C LEU A 279 -21.59 4.94 -2.50
N GLU A 280 -22.75 5.46 -2.08
CA GLU A 280 -22.95 6.90 -1.92
C GLU A 280 -21.98 7.49 -0.89
N ALA A 281 -21.79 6.81 0.25
CA ALA A 281 -20.83 7.22 1.26
C ALA A 281 -19.39 7.25 0.70
N LEU A 282 -19.00 6.27 -0.12
CA LEU A 282 -17.69 6.27 -0.80
C LEU A 282 -17.54 7.47 -1.74
N GLU A 283 -18.53 7.77 -2.58
CA GLU A 283 -18.49 8.91 -3.50
C GLU A 283 -18.40 10.24 -2.75
N GLN A 284 -19.11 10.38 -1.62
CA GLN A 284 -19.10 11.58 -0.80
C GLN A 284 -17.79 11.74 0.00
N HIS A 285 -17.32 10.69 0.66
CA HIS A 285 -16.25 10.78 1.65
C HIS A 285 -14.86 10.42 1.13
N CYS A 286 -14.74 9.67 0.03
CA CYS A 286 -13.45 9.33 -0.58
C CYS A 286 -13.04 10.26 -1.72
N SER A 287 -13.75 11.38 -1.93
CA SER A 287 -13.27 12.43 -2.83
C SER A 287 -12.03 13.12 -2.23
N PHE A 288 -11.12 13.61 -3.09
CA PHE A 288 -9.91 14.29 -2.62
C PHE A 288 -10.24 15.50 -1.73
N SER A 289 -11.25 16.30 -2.10
CA SER A 289 -11.70 17.44 -1.31
C SER A 289 -12.21 17.02 0.07
N ALA A 290 -13.07 16.00 0.15
CA ALA A 290 -13.60 15.54 1.42
C ALA A 290 -12.48 15.03 2.35
N MET A 291 -11.55 14.24 1.81
CA MET A 291 -10.41 13.73 2.60
C MET A 291 -9.43 14.84 2.99
N ARG A 292 -9.18 15.82 2.11
CA ARG A 292 -8.35 17.00 2.42
C ARG A 292 -8.91 17.78 3.61
N ASP A 293 -10.22 17.88 3.71
CA ASP A 293 -10.90 18.69 4.73
C ASP A 293 -11.23 17.86 6.00
N ASN A 294 -11.00 16.54 5.99
CA ASN A 294 -11.16 15.65 7.14
C ASN A 294 -9.86 15.51 7.96
N ALA A 295 -9.85 16.08 9.18
CA ALA A 295 -8.74 16.02 10.14
C ALA A 295 -8.26 14.59 10.47
N MET A 296 -9.15 13.59 10.36
CA MET A 296 -8.84 12.18 10.63
C MET A 296 -8.10 11.48 9.47
N THR A 297 -7.90 12.15 8.34
CA THR A 297 -7.19 11.59 7.17
C THR A 297 -6.15 12.52 6.58
N ASN A 298 -6.23 13.83 6.81
CA ASN A 298 -5.33 14.82 6.22
C ASN A 298 -4.04 15.06 7.04
N TYR A 299 -3.86 14.34 8.16
CA TYR A 299 -2.70 14.38 9.05
C TYR A 299 -2.47 15.71 9.79
N THR A 300 -3.44 16.64 9.84
CA THR A 300 -3.28 17.91 10.59
C THR A 300 -3.27 17.71 12.11
N LEU A 301 -3.65 16.54 12.61
CA LEU A 301 -3.55 16.17 14.03
C LEU A 301 -2.12 15.80 14.46
N ILE A 302 -1.21 15.58 13.51
CA ILE A 302 0.19 15.30 13.82
C ILE A 302 0.87 16.60 14.26
N PRO A 303 1.60 16.61 15.39
CA PRO A 303 2.31 17.78 15.87
C PRO A 303 3.27 18.36 14.83
N ARG A 304 3.43 19.69 14.83
CA ARG A 304 4.25 20.43 13.87
C ARG A 304 5.71 19.96 13.87
N GLU A 305 6.19 19.54 15.03
CA GLU A 305 7.54 19.04 15.26
C GLU A 305 7.82 17.73 14.51
N ILE A 306 6.76 16.99 14.14
CA ILE A 306 6.83 15.76 13.35
C ILE A 306 6.46 16.03 11.89
N MET A 307 5.44 16.87 11.65
CA MET A 307 4.95 17.22 10.32
C MET A 307 4.60 18.72 10.23
N ASP A 308 5.40 19.49 9.51
CA ASP A 308 5.29 20.96 9.47
C ASP A 308 4.36 21.43 8.35
N HIS A 309 3.04 21.38 8.60
CA HIS A 309 2.01 21.79 7.64
C HIS A 309 2.04 23.28 7.23
N SER A 310 2.98 24.09 7.75
CA SER A 310 3.28 25.42 7.21
C SER A 310 4.08 25.37 5.90
N GLN A 311 4.81 24.29 5.63
CA GLN A 311 5.62 24.11 4.41
C GLN A 311 4.85 23.46 3.25
N GLY A 312 3.63 22.99 3.52
CA GLY A 312 2.80 22.28 2.56
C GLY A 312 1.70 21.50 3.26
N LYS A 313 0.91 20.75 2.49
CA LYS A 313 -0.17 19.90 3.02
C LYS A 313 0.07 18.46 2.63
N PHE A 314 -0.23 17.51 3.53
CA PHE A 314 -0.18 16.08 3.23
C PHE A 314 -1.09 15.73 2.04
N MET A 315 -2.34 16.21 2.08
CA MET A 315 -3.29 16.17 0.97
C MET A 315 -2.97 17.31 -0.01
N ARG A 316 -1.99 17.10 -0.89
CA ARG A 316 -1.37 18.15 -1.71
C ARG A 316 -2.18 18.59 -2.94
N LYS A 317 -2.46 17.67 -3.86
CA LYS A 317 -3.20 17.93 -5.13
C LYS A 317 -4.21 16.85 -5.50
N GLY A 318 -3.93 15.58 -5.19
CA GLY A 318 -4.89 14.49 -5.41
C GLY A 318 -5.14 14.09 -6.86
N GLU A 319 -4.30 14.57 -7.79
CA GLU A 319 -4.46 14.34 -9.22
C GLU A 319 -3.66 13.12 -9.68
N ALA A 320 -4.18 12.41 -10.68
CA ALA A 320 -3.39 11.50 -11.50
C ALA A 320 -2.91 12.27 -12.75
N ALA A 321 -1.61 12.43 -12.94
CA ALA A 321 -1.13 13.11 -14.13
C ALA A 321 -1.50 12.27 -15.37
N ALA A 322 -2.05 12.92 -16.41
CA ALA A 322 -2.13 12.28 -17.71
C ALA A 322 -0.71 11.86 -18.14
N PRO A 323 -0.53 10.77 -18.91
CA PRO A 323 0.79 10.26 -19.30
C PRO A 323 1.76 11.30 -19.91
N CYS A 324 1.23 12.44 -20.39
CA CYS A 324 1.98 13.54 -21.02
C CYS A 324 2.21 14.79 -20.15
N LEU A 325 1.65 14.94 -18.94
CA LEU A 325 1.59 16.26 -18.26
C LEU A 325 2.74 16.57 -17.28
N VAL A 326 3.73 15.69 -17.16
CA VAL A 326 4.96 16.00 -16.43
C VAL A 326 6.08 16.21 -17.43
N LEU A 327 6.09 17.38 -18.06
CA LEU A 327 7.25 18.11 -18.61
C LEU A 327 6.71 19.36 -19.35
N GLY A 328 6.83 20.52 -18.72
CA GLY A 328 6.70 21.81 -19.43
C GLY A 328 5.70 22.79 -18.83
N MET A 329 6.01 23.37 -17.68
CA MET A 329 5.63 24.76 -17.35
C MET A 329 6.69 25.37 -16.41
N PHE A 330 7.80 25.80 -17.00
CA PHE A 330 8.58 26.92 -16.47
C PHE A 330 8.62 27.97 -17.60
N PRO A 331 8.30 29.25 -17.35
CA PRO A 331 8.38 30.27 -18.38
C PRO A 331 9.86 30.60 -18.62
N LEU A 332 10.37 30.23 -19.79
CA LEU A 332 11.61 30.81 -20.32
C LEU A 332 11.29 32.14 -21.00
N PRO A 333 12.19 33.14 -20.96
CA PRO A 333 11.90 34.48 -21.43
C PRO A 333 11.71 34.50 -22.94
N SER A 334 10.72 35.28 -23.37
CA SER A 334 10.31 35.49 -24.76
C SER A 334 11.45 35.96 -25.67
N PRO A 335 11.60 35.38 -26.87
CA PRO A 335 12.16 36.09 -28.01
C PRO A 335 11.05 36.76 -28.81
N GLY A 336 11.32 37.99 -29.25
CA GLY A 336 10.44 38.81 -30.10
C GLY A 336 10.25 38.26 -31.51
N PRO A 337 9.54 39.03 -32.38
CA PRO A 337 8.54 38.46 -33.27
C PRO A 337 9.09 38.15 -34.66
N SER A 338 8.64 37.03 -35.24
CA SER A 338 8.15 36.93 -36.62
C SER A 338 8.05 35.46 -37.03
N CYS A 339 6.82 35.00 -37.30
CA CYS A 339 6.45 34.20 -38.49
C CYS A 339 5.03 33.66 -38.32
N SER A 340 4.11 34.41 -38.91
CA SER A 340 2.90 34.02 -39.64
C SER A 340 2.18 32.70 -39.30
N LEU A 341 0.93 32.87 -38.86
CA LEU A 341 -0.13 31.86 -38.85
C LEU A 341 -0.26 31.13 -40.21
N VAL A 342 -0.40 29.81 -40.14
CA VAL A 342 -1.24 29.07 -41.09
C VAL A 342 -2.19 28.20 -40.28
N ALA A 343 -3.46 28.61 -40.27
CA ALA A 343 -4.57 27.80 -39.81
C ALA A 343 -4.96 26.82 -40.92
N LEU A 344 -5.10 25.54 -40.60
CA LEU A 344 -5.82 24.59 -41.44
C LEU A 344 -6.95 23.95 -40.62
N THR A 345 -8.16 24.26 -41.06
CA THR A 345 -9.44 23.71 -40.62
C THR A 345 -9.63 22.26 -41.08
N PRO A 346 -10.54 21.48 -40.44
CA PRO A 346 -10.68 20.05 -40.66
C PRO A 346 -11.65 19.73 -41.82
N SER A 347 -11.43 18.63 -42.53
CA SER A 347 -12.43 18.06 -43.44
C SER A 347 -12.33 16.53 -43.51
N PHE A 348 -13.44 15.91 -43.10
CA PHE A 348 -14.08 14.69 -43.61
C PHE A 348 -13.24 13.47 -44.02
N LEU A 349 -13.53 12.32 -43.40
CA LEU A 349 -14.20 11.19 -44.06
C LEU A 349 -14.79 10.20 -43.04
N ARG A 350 -16.00 9.73 -43.36
CA ARG A 350 -16.91 8.86 -42.59
C ARG A 350 -16.59 7.36 -42.80
N PRO A 351 -17.26 6.44 -42.06
CA PRO A 351 -16.79 5.08 -41.76
C PRO A 351 -17.37 4.00 -42.68
N SER A 352 -16.77 2.80 -42.64
CA SER A 352 -17.34 1.56 -43.18
C SER A 352 -17.33 0.44 -42.12
N ARG A 353 -18.52 -0.13 -41.90
CA ARG A 353 -18.86 -1.44 -41.27
C ARG A 353 -18.07 -2.59 -41.93
N GLU A 354 -17.89 -3.82 -41.43
CA GLU A 354 -18.59 -4.71 -40.48
C GLU A 354 -17.68 -5.96 -40.26
N GLN A 355 -17.69 -6.58 -39.07
CA GLN A 355 -17.67 -8.05 -38.79
C GLN A 355 -17.19 -8.39 -37.36
N SER A 356 -17.88 -9.31 -36.69
CA SER A 356 -17.71 -9.81 -35.31
C SER A 356 -17.25 -11.29 -35.30
N PRO A 357 -17.25 -12.04 -34.16
CA PRO A 357 -16.47 -11.90 -32.94
C PRO A 357 -15.60 -13.16 -32.67
N ALA A 358 -14.90 -13.19 -31.52
CA ALA A 358 -14.21 -14.33 -30.89
C ALA A 358 -12.69 -14.47 -31.15
N GLN A 359 -11.88 -13.99 -30.20
CA GLN A 359 -11.19 -14.86 -29.23
C GLN A 359 -10.40 -14.00 -28.25
N GLU A 360 -10.88 -14.00 -27.02
CA GLU A 360 -10.34 -13.31 -25.86
C GLU A 360 -9.20 -14.16 -25.27
N LYS A 361 -7.95 -13.69 -25.38
CA LYS A 361 -6.85 -14.12 -24.52
C LYS A 361 -6.10 -12.89 -24.02
N ASN A 362 -6.33 -12.58 -22.75
CA ASN A 362 -5.64 -11.55 -21.98
C ASN A 362 -4.11 -11.66 -22.12
N LYS A 363 -3.53 -10.81 -22.97
CA LYS A 363 -2.12 -10.43 -22.94
C LYS A 363 -2.04 -8.96 -22.56
N TYR A 364 -2.02 -8.67 -21.26
CA TYR A 364 -1.54 -7.38 -20.78
C TYR A 364 -0.01 -7.39 -20.86
N LEU A 365 0.53 -7.25 -22.07
CA LEU A 365 1.90 -6.78 -22.24
C LEU A 365 1.86 -5.26 -22.03
N LEU A 366 2.57 -4.77 -21.01
CA LEU A 366 2.94 -3.35 -20.92
C LEU A 366 3.92 -3.04 -22.08
N GLN A 367 3.39 -2.85 -23.29
CA GLN A 367 4.14 -2.24 -24.38
C GLN A 367 3.95 -0.73 -24.29
N PHE A 368 5.05 -0.02 -24.05
CA PHE A 368 5.13 1.43 -24.26
C PHE A 368 5.28 1.68 -25.76
N PRO A 369 4.30 2.28 -26.47
CA PRO A 369 4.50 2.61 -27.88
C PRO A 369 5.35 3.90 -27.96
N CYS A 370 6.65 3.75 -28.18
CA CYS A 370 7.49 4.85 -28.65
C CYS A 370 7.39 4.90 -30.18
N ARG A 371 6.49 5.73 -30.72
CA ARG A 371 6.38 5.95 -32.16
C ARG A 371 7.37 7.04 -32.55
N MET A 372 8.56 6.65 -32.99
CA MET A 372 9.52 7.56 -33.63
C MET A 372 8.97 7.98 -35.00
N ARG A 373 8.54 9.24 -35.14
CA ARG A 373 8.54 9.93 -36.44
C ARG A 373 9.81 10.77 -36.51
N GLY A 374 10.56 10.55 -37.58
CA GLY A 374 11.89 11.12 -37.76
C GLY A 374 11.90 12.61 -38.08
N VAL A 375 13.13 13.11 -37.99
CA VAL A 375 13.70 14.36 -38.48
C VAL A 375 13.55 15.58 -37.54
N GLY A 376 14.68 15.91 -36.90
CA GLY A 376 14.91 17.07 -36.05
C GLY A 376 15.66 16.65 -34.78
N GLN A 377 16.91 17.08 -34.62
CA GLN A 377 17.76 16.74 -33.47
C GLN A 377 17.05 17.08 -32.15
N ALA A 378 16.52 16.07 -31.47
CA ALA A 378 16.06 16.16 -30.10
C ALA A 378 17.13 15.57 -29.19
N ALA A 379 17.60 16.35 -28.21
CA ALA A 379 18.44 15.87 -27.15
C ALA A 379 17.78 14.65 -26.46
N PRO A 380 18.53 13.59 -26.13
CA PRO A 380 17.94 12.37 -25.58
C PRO A 380 17.28 12.65 -24.23
N CYS A 381 15.99 12.29 -24.13
CA CYS A 381 15.22 12.28 -22.89
C CYS A 381 15.93 11.45 -21.81
N TRP A 382 16.10 12.03 -20.61
CA TRP A 382 16.77 11.42 -19.46
C TRP A 382 16.24 10.03 -19.08
N TRP A 383 14.97 9.74 -19.40
CA TRP A 383 14.35 8.45 -19.12
C TRP A 383 14.91 7.28 -19.96
N CYS A 384 15.55 7.56 -21.10
CA CYS A 384 16.12 6.54 -21.98
C CYS A 384 17.52 6.07 -21.56
N ARG A 385 18.10 6.61 -20.49
CA ARG A 385 19.39 6.17 -19.93
C ARG A 385 19.20 5.49 -18.58
N VAL A 386 18.70 4.27 -18.59
CA VAL A 386 18.99 3.30 -17.52
C VAL A 386 19.97 2.30 -18.12
N PRO A 387 21.25 2.24 -17.69
CA PRO A 387 22.15 1.21 -18.14
C PRO A 387 21.68 -0.13 -17.56
N GLY A 388 21.08 -0.96 -18.40
CA GLY A 388 20.92 -2.37 -18.10
C GLY A 388 22.31 -3.00 -17.96
N SER A 389 22.55 -3.63 -16.82
CA SER A 389 23.68 -4.52 -16.57
C SER A 389 23.63 -5.69 -17.55
N ALA A 390 24.20 -5.49 -18.73
CA ALA A 390 24.50 -6.55 -19.67
C ALA A 390 25.72 -7.33 -19.14
N MET A 391 25.45 -8.37 -18.35
CA MET A 391 26.41 -9.44 -18.09
C MET A 391 26.67 -10.14 -19.44
N ARG A 392 27.75 -9.75 -20.13
CA ARG A 392 28.24 -10.45 -21.32
C ARG A 392 28.85 -11.78 -20.88
N TYR A 393 28.11 -12.87 -21.06
CA TYR A 393 28.68 -14.20 -21.16
C TYR A 393 29.49 -14.27 -22.46
N GLN A 394 30.83 -14.25 -22.38
CA GLN A 394 31.69 -14.62 -23.50
C GLN A 394 31.74 -16.14 -23.61
N GLY A 395 30.82 -16.72 -24.38
CA GLY A 395 30.97 -18.07 -24.91
C GLY A 395 31.89 -18.01 -26.14
N GLN A 396 33.11 -18.52 -26.02
CA GLN A 396 34.00 -18.75 -27.15
C GLN A 396 33.40 -19.84 -28.05
N ILE A 397 32.96 -19.46 -29.25
CA ILE A 397 32.67 -20.39 -30.34
C ILE A 397 34.01 -20.72 -31.00
N ARG A 398 34.50 -21.95 -30.81
CA ARG A 398 35.56 -22.53 -31.63
C ARG A 398 34.97 -22.95 -32.98
N ALA A 399 35.54 -22.44 -34.06
CA ALA A 399 35.28 -22.89 -35.42
C ALA A 399 35.79 -24.33 -35.59
N GLY A 400 34.89 -25.25 -35.94
CA GLY A 400 35.22 -26.62 -36.34
C GLY A 400 35.34 -26.70 -37.85
N THR A 401 36.53 -27.03 -38.33
CA THR A 401 36.80 -27.52 -39.69
C THR A 401 36.43 -29.01 -39.78
N HIS A 402 35.64 -29.37 -40.79
CA HIS A 402 35.37 -30.77 -41.20
C HIS A 402 36.68 -31.54 -41.52
N PRO A 403 36.67 -32.88 -41.37
CA PRO A 403 36.53 -33.71 -42.57
C PRO A 403 35.65 -34.97 -42.41
N GLN A 404 34.99 -35.29 -43.53
CA GLN A 404 34.66 -36.61 -44.14
C GLN A 404 34.39 -37.87 -43.29
N GLY A 405 33.30 -38.57 -43.64
CA GLY A 405 33.24 -40.05 -43.67
C GLY A 405 32.12 -40.70 -42.85
N PRO A 406 31.61 -41.88 -43.23
CA PRO A 406 30.17 -42.03 -43.48
C PRO A 406 29.43 -43.19 -42.74
N TYR A 407 28.10 -43.21 -42.91
CA TYR A 407 27.15 -44.34 -42.85
C TYR A 407 26.53 -44.83 -41.50
N LEU A 408 25.19 -45.01 -41.59
CA LEU A 408 24.28 -45.99 -40.94
C LEU A 408 24.07 -45.82 -39.42
N GLY A 409 22.87 -45.99 -38.83
CA GLY A 409 21.57 -46.48 -39.27
C GLY A 409 20.61 -46.49 -38.06
N CYS A 410 19.33 -46.78 -38.31
CA CYS A 410 18.24 -46.85 -37.34
C CYS A 410 18.51 -47.76 -36.12
N GLY A 411 17.87 -47.42 -34.99
CA GLY A 411 17.74 -48.25 -33.79
C GLY A 411 17.10 -47.46 -32.66
#